data_AF-A0A813HQI7-F1
#
_entry.id   AF-A0A813HQI7-F1
#
_cell.length_a   1.000
_cell.length_b   1.000
_cell.length_c   1.000
_cell.angle_alpha   90.00
_cell.angle_beta   90.00
_cell.angle_gamma   90.00
#
_symmetry.space_group_name_H-M   'P 1'
#
loop_
_entity.id
_entity.type
_entity.pdbx_description
1 polymer ?
#
loop_
_entity_poly.entity_id
_entity_poly.type
_entity_poly.pdbx_seq_one_letter_code
_entity_poly.pdbx_strand_id
1 'polypeptide(L)'
;QAFAAIKANGSVVTWGAAGGNSSSVAPLLTEGVVQVFGNLGAFGAIKANGSVVTWGDDDCGVNSSAVAPLLTEGVVQVYGNDGAFAAIKANGSVVTWGDDDFGGNSSAVAPLLTEGVVQANVSVVTWGDDDCRGNSSAVAPLLTEGVVQVCGTDNAFAAIKANGSVVTWGNPHFGGNSSAVAPLLTEGVVQVCGNDGAFAAIMSNGSVVTWGPDNCGGNSSAVAPLLTEGIVQVCGNRSAFAAIKANGSVVTWGDDDCGGNSSAVAPLLTEGVVQAC
;
A
#
# COMPACT_ATOMS: atom_id res chain seq x y z
N GLN A 1 -6.12 14.06 1.53
CA GLN A 1 -5.92 13.03 0.49
C GLN A 1 -7.27 12.42 0.15
N ALA A 2 -7.31 11.61 -0.91
CA ALA A 2 -8.51 10.90 -1.37
C ALA A 2 -8.35 9.39 -1.19
N PHE A 3 -9.43 8.64 -1.47
CA PHE A 3 -9.48 7.19 -1.48
C PHE A 3 -10.11 6.71 -2.79
N ALA A 4 -9.82 5.47 -3.17
CA ALA A 4 -10.46 4.78 -4.28
C ALA A 4 -10.89 3.37 -3.85
N ALA A 5 -12.08 2.93 -4.28
CA ALA A 5 -12.53 1.55 -4.07
C ALA A 5 -13.21 0.98 -5.31
N ILE A 6 -13.09 -0.34 -5.46
CA ILE A 6 -13.73 -1.11 -6.53
C ILE A 6 -14.99 -1.77 -5.99
N LYS A 7 -16.07 -1.67 -6.77
CA LYS A 7 -17.32 -2.40 -6.54
C LYS A 7 -17.27 -3.77 -7.21
N ALA A 8 -18.08 -4.71 -6.75
CA ALA A 8 -18.17 -6.07 -7.31
C ALA A 8 -18.51 -6.11 -8.83
N ASN A 9 -19.09 -5.05 -9.38
CA ASN A 9 -19.35 -4.89 -10.81
C ASN A 9 -18.13 -4.37 -11.62
N GLY A 10 -16.97 -4.20 -10.98
CA GLY A 10 -15.75 -3.70 -11.61
C GLY A 10 -15.75 -2.18 -11.87
N SER A 11 -16.67 -1.42 -11.27
CA SER A 11 -16.65 0.05 -11.31
C SER A 11 -15.86 0.63 -10.15
N VAL A 12 -15.24 1.80 -10.35
CA VAL A 12 -14.46 2.50 -9.31
C VAL A 12 -15.23 3.69 -8.77
N VAL A 13 -15.17 3.87 -7.45
CA VAL A 13 -15.63 5.08 -6.77
C VAL A 13 -14.45 5.74 -6.09
N THR A 14 -14.32 7.06 -6.23
CA THR A 14 -13.32 7.86 -5.54
C THR A 14 -13.98 8.89 -4.63
N TRP A 15 -13.37 9.22 -3.50
CA TRP A 15 -13.85 10.24 -2.58
C TRP A 15 -12.69 10.89 -1.82
N GLY A 16 -12.90 12.10 -1.28
CA GLY A 16 -11.89 12.87 -0.54
C GLY A 16 -11.36 14.10 -1.30
N ALA A 17 -10.27 14.68 -0.81
CA ALA A 17 -9.72 15.96 -1.31
C ALA A 17 -8.76 15.78 -2.51
N ALA A 18 -7.71 16.59 -2.63
CA ALA A 18 -6.76 16.59 -3.75
C ALA A 18 -6.29 15.17 -4.18
N GLY A 19 -6.17 14.96 -5.50
CA GLY A 19 -5.83 13.68 -6.15
C GLY A 19 -7.02 12.76 -6.48
N GLY A 20 -8.15 12.87 -5.77
CA GLY A 20 -9.29 11.96 -5.91
C GLY A 20 -10.23 12.23 -7.10
N ASN A 21 -10.05 13.33 -7.83
CA ASN A 21 -10.93 13.69 -8.93
C ASN A 21 -10.70 12.80 -10.15
N SER A 22 -11.49 11.73 -10.29
CA SER A 22 -11.44 10.82 -11.43
C SER A 22 -12.31 11.25 -12.61
N SER A 23 -12.88 12.47 -12.61
CA SER A 23 -13.85 12.91 -13.64
C SER A 23 -13.29 12.86 -15.07
N SER A 24 -11.99 13.10 -15.25
CA SER A 24 -11.29 13.01 -16.55
C SER A 24 -11.23 11.58 -17.08
N VAL A 25 -11.26 10.57 -16.21
CA VAL A 25 -11.17 9.15 -16.55
C VAL A 25 -12.43 8.36 -16.21
N ALA A 26 -13.49 9.02 -15.74
CA ALA A 26 -14.73 8.39 -15.30
C ALA A 26 -15.35 7.41 -16.34
N PRO A 27 -15.35 7.71 -17.66
CA PRO A 27 -15.83 6.75 -18.67
C PRO A 27 -15.02 5.46 -18.75
N LEU A 28 -13.76 5.48 -18.32
CA LEU A 28 -12.87 4.32 -18.31
C LEU A 28 -12.99 3.49 -17.03
N LEU A 29 -13.67 4.01 -16.00
CA LEU A 29 -13.79 3.40 -14.67
C LEU A 29 -15.20 2.84 -14.38
N THR A 30 -16.06 2.74 -15.40
CA THR A 30 -17.45 2.27 -15.26
C THR A 30 -17.57 0.76 -15.12
N GLU A 31 -16.60 -0.01 -15.61
CA GLU A 31 -16.56 -1.47 -15.53
C GLU A 31 -15.16 -2.03 -15.82
N GLY A 32 -14.98 -3.32 -15.50
CA GLY A 32 -13.80 -4.09 -15.89
C GLY A 32 -12.52 -3.74 -15.12
N VAL A 33 -12.59 -2.97 -14.03
CA VAL A 33 -11.47 -2.75 -13.11
C VAL A 33 -11.34 -3.92 -12.15
N VAL A 34 -10.12 -4.43 -11.98
CA VAL A 34 -9.80 -5.56 -11.09
C VAL A 34 -8.90 -5.18 -9.93
N GLN A 35 -8.17 -4.06 -10.03
CA GLN A 35 -7.31 -3.56 -8.96
C GLN A 35 -7.21 -2.03 -9.03
N VAL A 36 -7.16 -1.37 -7.88
CA VAL A 36 -6.84 0.06 -7.73
C VAL A 36 -5.56 0.21 -6.91
N PHE A 37 -4.83 1.27 -7.17
CA PHE A 37 -3.58 1.64 -6.50
C PHE A 37 -3.47 3.17 -6.43
N GLY A 38 -2.61 3.70 -5.58
CA GLY A 38 -2.40 5.14 -5.47
C GLY A 38 -1.15 5.51 -4.68
N ASN A 39 -0.83 6.81 -4.72
CA ASN A 39 0.21 7.48 -3.94
C ASN A 39 -0.32 8.82 -3.39
N LEU A 40 0.58 9.71 -2.94
CA LEU A 40 0.27 10.95 -2.23
C LEU A 40 -0.74 11.88 -2.95
N GLY A 41 -0.80 11.83 -4.28
CA GLY A 41 -1.68 12.67 -5.09
C GLY A 41 -2.21 12.03 -6.38
N ALA A 42 -1.77 10.82 -6.72
CA ALA A 42 -2.17 10.08 -7.92
C ALA A 42 -2.79 8.74 -7.57
N PHE A 43 -3.73 8.31 -8.39
CA PHE A 43 -4.39 7.01 -8.33
C PHE A 43 -4.27 6.32 -9.68
N GLY A 44 -4.46 5.01 -9.67
CA GLY A 44 -4.64 4.25 -10.87
C GLY A 44 -5.45 2.99 -10.68
N ALA A 45 -5.81 2.38 -11.80
CA ALA A 45 -6.62 1.19 -11.89
C ALA A 45 -6.04 0.24 -12.93
N ILE A 46 -6.00 -1.05 -12.60
CA ILE A 46 -5.73 -2.14 -13.53
C ILE A 46 -7.07 -2.73 -13.97
N LYS A 47 -7.27 -2.85 -15.28
CA LYS A 47 -8.45 -3.49 -15.86
C LYS A 47 -8.23 -4.99 -16.09
N ALA A 48 -9.30 -5.73 -16.28
CA ALA A 48 -9.28 -7.19 -16.48
C ALA A 48 -8.48 -7.64 -17.72
N ASN A 49 -8.33 -6.75 -18.72
CA ASN A 49 -7.46 -6.96 -19.89
C ASN A 49 -5.98 -6.63 -19.61
N GLY A 50 -5.63 -6.26 -18.38
CA GLY A 50 -4.29 -5.83 -17.98
C GLY A 50 -3.91 -4.42 -18.45
N SER A 51 -4.86 -3.60 -18.89
CA SER A 51 -4.59 -2.18 -19.19
C SER A 51 -4.60 -1.34 -17.91
N VAL A 52 -3.76 -0.30 -17.86
CA VAL A 52 -3.68 0.61 -16.71
C VAL A 52 -4.27 1.99 -17.05
N VAL A 53 -5.01 2.57 -16.11
CA VAL A 53 -5.53 3.94 -16.17
C VAL A 53 -5.02 4.68 -14.93
N THR A 54 -4.45 5.88 -15.09
CA THR A 54 -3.99 6.74 -13.98
C THR A 54 -4.75 8.06 -13.97
N TRP A 55 -4.96 8.66 -12.81
CA TRP A 55 -5.58 9.97 -12.62
C TRP A 55 -5.11 10.63 -11.31
N GLY A 56 -5.27 11.94 -11.16
CA GLY A 56 -4.87 12.68 -9.96
C GLY A 56 -3.99 13.87 -10.32
N ASP A 57 -3.02 14.18 -9.46
CA ASP A 57 -2.10 15.31 -9.62
C ASP A 57 -0.93 14.99 -10.57
N ASP A 58 -0.64 15.91 -11.49
CA ASP A 58 0.42 15.75 -12.50
C ASP A 58 1.81 15.64 -11.85
N ASP A 59 2.01 16.29 -10.70
CA ASP A 59 3.26 16.28 -9.93
C ASP A 59 3.48 14.95 -9.15
N CYS A 60 2.49 14.06 -9.13
CA CYS A 60 2.53 12.79 -8.38
C CYS A 60 2.62 11.56 -9.31
N GLY A 61 3.14 11.71 -10.53
CA GLY A 61 3.39 10.59 -11.44
C GLY A 61 2.18 10.09 -12.24
N VAL A 62 1.14 10.91 -12.40
CA VAL A 62 -0.03 10.59 -13.25
C VAL A 62 0.35 10.47 -14.73
N ASN A 63 1.36 11.22 -15.18
CA ASN A 63 1.76 11.26 -16.58
C ASN A 63 2.46 9.96 -17.01
N SER A 64 1.65 8.99 -17.43
CA SER A 64 2.09 7.73 -18.02
C SER A 64 2.22 7.81 -19.55
N SER A 65 2.10 8.99 -20.18
CA SER A 65 2.02 9.12 -21.64
C SER A 65 3.24 8.55 -22.38
N ALA A 66 4.43 8.68 -21.79
CA ALA A 66 5.68 8.12 -22.32
C ALA A 66 5.69 6.58 -22.36
N VAL A 67 4.94 5.94 -21.46
CA VAL A 67 4.87 4.48 -21.34
C VAL A 67 3.48 3.91 -21.68
N ALA A 68 2.55 4.76 -22.12
CA ALA A 68 1.17 4.37 -22.44
C ALA A 68 1.08 3.17 -23.40
N PRO A 69 1.92 3.04 -24.46
CA PRO A 69 1.91 1.86 -25.32
C PRO A 69 2.25 0.55 -24.61
N LEU A 70 2.99 0.61 -23.49
CA LEU A 70 3.42 -0.54 -22.72
C LEU A 70 2.41 -0.96 -21.64
N LEU A 71 1.45 -0.08 -21.32
CA LEU A 71 0.43 -0.26 -20.28
C LEU A 71 -0.96 -0.61 -20.85
N THR A 72 -1.04 -0.96 -22.14
CA THR A 72 -2.31 -1.30 -22.82
C THR A 72 -2.82 -2.71 -22.50
N GLU A 73 -1.93 -3.62 -22.10
CA GLU A 73 -2.27 -5.00 -21.76
C GLU A 73 -1.19 -5.67 -20.91
N GLY A 74 -1.57 -6.77 -20.26
CA GLY A 74 -0.65 -7.69 -19.61
C GLY A 74 -0.06 -7.19 -18.29
N VAL A 75 -0.47 -6.04 -17.75
CA VAL A 75 -0.09 -5.62 -16.40
C VAL A 75 -0.84 -6.47 -15.37
N VAL A 76 -0.11 -7.04 -14.43
CA VAL A 76 -0.67 -7.89 -13.36
C VAL A 76 -0.64 -7.20 -12.00
N GLN A 77 0.27 -6.26 -11.80
CA GLN A 77 0.40 -5.53 -10.54
C GLN A 77 1.06 -4.17 -10.75
N VAL A 78 0.66 -3.17 -9.97
CA VAL A 78 1.31 -1.85 -9.93
C VAL A 78 1.63 -1.48 -8.48
N TYR A 79 2.81 -0.94 -8.27
CA TYR A 79 3.32 -0.41 -7.01
C TYR A 79 3.57 1.09 -7.17
N GLY A 80 3.23 1.88 -6.16
CA GLY A 80 3.47 3.33 -6.14
C GLY A 80 4.36 3.74 -4.98
N ASN A 81 5.09 4.84 -5.16
CA ASN A 81 5.69 5.65 -4.10
C ASN A 81 5.25 7.12 -4.29
N ASP A 82 5.76 8.04 -3.47
CA ASP A 82 5.33 9.44 -3.40
C ASP A 82 5.29 10.20 -4.74
N GLY A 83 6.11 9.81 -5.73
CA GLY A 83 6.19 10.49 -7.04
C GLY A 83 6.19 9.57 -8.28
N ALA A 84 6.26 8.25 -8.11
CA ALA A 84 6.43 7.31 -9.21
C ALA A 84 5.66 5.99 -9.03
N PHE A 85 5.52 5.26 -10.13
CA PHE A 85 4.87 3.96 -10.20
C PHE A 85 5.74 2.93 -10.95
N ALA A 86 5.58 1.66 -10.58
CA ALA A 86 6.16 0.51 -11.24
C ALA A 86 5.11 -0.57 -11.49
N ALA A 87 4.89 -0.94 -12.76
CA ALA A 87 4.02 -2.02 -13.18
C ALA A 87 4.83 -3.28 -13.49
N ILE A 88 4.36 -4.42 -12.99
CA ILE A 88 4.83 -5.75 -13.42
C ILE A 88 3.85 -6.30 -14.44
N LYS A 89 4.38 -6.83 -15.54
CA LYS A 89 3.62 -7.52 -16.57
C LYS A 89 3.65 -9.03 -16.39
N ALA A 90 2.67 -9.75 -16.95
CA ALA A 90 2.53 -11.20 -16.87
C ALA A 90 3.74 -11.97 -17.45
N ASN A 91 4.49 -11.35 -18.36
CA ASN A 91 5.74 -11.89 -18.91
C ASN A 91 6.96 -11.65 -17.99
N GLY A 92 6.76 -11.05 -16.81
CA GLY A 92 7.82 -10.72 -15.86
C GLY A 92 8.62 -9.47 -16.22
N SER A 93 8.17 -8.67 -17.20
CA SER A 93 8.78 -7.38 -17.51
C SER A 93 8.23 -6.27 -16.60
N VAL A 94 9.06 -5.26 -16.31
CA VAL A 94 8.68 -4.12 -15.45
C VAL A 94 8.69 -2.82 -16.25
N VAL A 95 7.65 -2.01 -16.04
CA VAL A 95 7.49 -0.68 -16.64
C VAL A 95 7.38 0.34 -15.52
N THR A 96 8.25 1.35 -15.49
CA THR A 96 8.18 2.44 -14.51
C THR A 96 7.74 3.75 -15.18
N TRP A 97 7.07 4.62 -14.43
CA TRP A 97 6.76 5.98 -14.86
C TRP A 97 6.56 6.90 -13.65
N GLY A 98 6.50 8.20 -13.90
CA GLY A 98 6.44 9.24 -12.87
C GLY A 98 7.77 9.98 -12.73
N ASP A 99 8.00 10.59 -11.58
CA ASP A 99 9.17 11.44 -11.34
C ASP A 99 10.48 10.62 -11.30
N ASP A 100 11.48 11.08 -12.05
CA ASP A 100 12.80 10.46 -12.17
C ASP A 100 13.53 10.36 -10.81
N ASP A 101 13.40 11.37 -9.94
CA ASP A 101 14.02 11.41 -8.61
C ASP A 101 13.40 10.38 -7.65
N PHE A 102 12.19 9.89 -7.98
CA PHE A 102 11.46 8.86 -7.25
C PHE A 102 11.49 7.50 -7.97
N GLY A 103 12.31 7.34 -9.02
CA GLY A 103 12.48 6.07 -9.73
C GLY A 103 11.51 5.84 -10.89
N GLY A 104 10.87 6.90 -11.39
CA GLY A 104 10.02 6.87 -12.60
C GLY A 104 10.77 6.44 -13.86
N ASN A 105 12.10 6.60 -13.89
CA ASN A 105 12.96 6.26 -15.02
C ASN A 105 13.88 5.06 -14.73
N SER A 106 13.49 3.89 -15.25
CA SER A 106 14.26 2.64 -15.13
C SER A 106 15.17 2.35 -16.33
N SER A 107 15.41 3.32 -17.23
CA SER A 107 16.19 3.11 -18.47
C SER A 107 17.60 2.57 -18.22
N ALA A 108 18.23 2.95 -17.10
CA ALA A 108 19.56 2.48 -16.68
C ALA A 108 19.60 0.98 -16.32
N VAL A 109 18.46 0.40 -15.94
CA VAL A 109 18.34 -1.00 -15.52
C VAL A 109 17.40 -1.80 -16.42
N ALA A 110 16.93 -1.22 -17.53
CA ALA A 110 16.02 -1.84 -18.49
C ALA A 110 16.41 -3.27 -18.92
N PRO A 111 17.71 -3.61 -19.14
CA PRO A 111 18.09 -4.99 -19.50
C PRO A 111 17.77 -6.02 -18.41
N LEU A 112 17.73 -5.61 -17.14
CA LEU A 112 17.45 -6.49 -15.99
C LEU A 112 15.94 -6.64 -15.70
N LEU A 113 15.10 -5.87 -16.38
CA LEU A 113 13.65 -5.79 -16.18
C LEU A 113 12.86 -6.44 -17.35
N THR A 114 13.51 -7.30 -18.14
CA THR A 114 12.94 -7.86 -19.37
C THR A 114 12.23 -9.21 -19.18
N GLU A 115 12.68 -10.08 -18.25
CA GLU A 115 12.05 -11.37 -17.94
C GLU A 115 12.30 -11.81 -16.48
N GLY A 116 11.37 -12.57 -15.89
CA GLY A 116 11.58 -13.29 -14.63
C GLY A 116 11.24 -12.53 -13.33
N VAL A 117 10.71 -11.31 -13.39
CA VAL A 117 10.22 -10.59 -12.19
C VAL A 117 8.83 -11.12 -11.83
N VAL A 118 8.77 -12.06 -10.88
CA VAL A 118 7.52 -12.67 -10.40
C VAL A 118 6.84 -11.85 -9.29
N GLN A 119 7.61 -10.97 -8.65
CA GLN A 119 7.18 -10.02 -7.64
C GLN A 119 8.21 -8.88 -7.59
N ALA A 120 7.76 -7.65 -7.76
CA ALA A 120 8.52 -6.45 -7.47
C ALA A 120 7.95 -5.94 -6.15
N ASN A 121 8.38 -6.55 -5.04
CA ASN A 121 8.32 -5.79 -3.80
C ASN A 121 9.14 -4.52 -4.06
N VAL A 122 8.75 -3.38 -3.48
CA VAL A 122 9.66 -2.23 -3.31
C VAL A 122 10.72 -2.65 -2.25
N SER A 123 11.49 -3.67 -2.61
CA SER A 123 12.50 -4.43 -1.88
C SER A 123 12.99 -5.44 -2.89
N VAL A 124 14.14 -5.26 -3.53
CA VAL A 124 15.48 -5.19 -2.93
C VAL A 124 16.30 -4.40 -3.94
N VAL A 125 16.83 -3.22 -3.61
CA VAL A 125 18.10 -3.03 -2.88
C VAL A 125 18.03 -1.68 -2.15
N THR A 126 18.06 -1.64 -0.81
CA THR A 126 18.36 -0.39 -0.11
C THR A 126 19.82 -0.41 0.34
N TRP A 127 20.70 0.15 -0.50
CA TRP A 127 21.88 0.85 0.01
C TRP A 127 21.46 2.32 0.12
N GLY A 128 20.88 2.70 1.26
CA GLY A 128 20.65 4.12 1.56
C GLY A 128 21.89 4.69 2.23
N ASP A 129 22.40 5.81 1.70
CA ASP A 129 23.39 6.66 2.36
C ASP A 129 22.81 7.24 3.66
N ASP A 130 23.66 7.73 4.58
CA ASP A 130 23.28 8.16 5.93
C ASP A 130 22.16 9.23 5.97
N ASP A 131 21.90 9.90 4.84
CA ASP A 131 20.81 10.87 4.65
C ASP A 131 19.43 10.24 4.42
N CYS A 132 19.35 9.00 3.91
CA CYS A 132 18.12 8.21 3.80
C CYS A 132 18.06 7.22 4.97
N ARG A 133 17.41 7.64 6.08
CA ARG A 133 17.39 7.05 7.44
C ARG A 133 16.89 5.59 7.60
N GLY A 134 16.92 4.78 6.54
CA GLY A 134 16.50 3.37 6.46
C GLY A 134 17.63 2.34 6.52
N ASN A 135 18.81 2.68 7.05
CA ASN A 135 19.98 1.78 7.09
C ASN A 135 19.63 0.44 7.78
N SER A 136 19.68 -0.65 7.01
CA SER A 136 19.33 -2.00 7.44
C SER A 136 20.51 -2.78 8.04
N SER A 137 21.71 -2.21 8.13
CA SER A 137 22.92 -2.90 8.61
C SER A 137 22.78 -3.47 10.02
N ALA A 138 22.05 -2.79 10.91
CA ALA A 138 21.79 -3.26 12.27
C ALA A 138 20.84 -4.46 12.33
N VAL A 139 19.97 -4.63 11.32
CA VAL A 139 19.00 -5.74 11.22
C VAL A 139 19.36 -6.76 10.15
N ALA A 140 20.45 -6.55 9.40
CA ALA A 140 20.90 -7.44 8.33
C ALA A 140 21.03 -8.92 8.77
N PRO A 141 21.54 -9.25 9.97
CA PRO A 141 21.56 -10.64 10.44
C PRO A 141 20.16 -11.26 10.59
N LEU A 142 19.15 -10.45 10.91
CA LEU A 142 17.76 -10.88 11.16
C LEU A 142 16.93 -11.05 9.88
N LEU A 143 17.43 -10.56 8.74
CA LEU A 143 16.78 -10.65 7.43
C LEU A 143 17.27 -11.84 6.59
N THR A 144 18.18 -12.65 7.13
CA THR A 144 18.80 -13.79 6.42
C THR A 144 17.89 -15.02 6.30
N GLU A 145 16.81 -15.10 7.07
CA GLU A 145 15.90 -16.25 7.13
C GLU A 145 14.74 -16.22 6.11
N GLY A 146 14.89 -15.40 5.06
CA GLY A 146 13.87 -15.23 4.02
C GLY A 146 12.82 -14.20 4.42
N VAL A 147 12.79 -13.08 3.71
CA VAL A 147 11.79 -12.02 3.86
C VAL A 147 10.72 -12.22 2.80
N VAL A 148 9.45 -12.24 3.18
CA VAL A 148 8.31 -12.45 2.28
C VAL A 148 7.59 -11.15 1.93
N GLN A 149 7.64 -10.15 2.81
CA GLN A 149 7.07 -8.84 2.57
C GLN A 149 7.90 -7.77 3.30
N VAL A 150 8.04 -6.60 2.69
CA VAL A 150 8.52 -5.38 3.37
C VAL A 150 7.52 -4.26 3.12
N CYS A 151 7.30 -3.44 4.13
CA CYS A 151 6.47 -2.26 4.08
C CYS A 151 7.24 -1.08 4.69
N GLY A 152 7.05 0.12 4.15
CA GLY A 152 7.70 1.35 4.61
C GLY A 152 6.70 2.40 5.07
N THR A 153 7.17 3.27 5.93
CA THR A 153 6.62 4.60 6.24
C THR A 153 7.63 5.66 5.75
N ASP A 154 7.40 6.94 5.99
CA ASP A 154 8.31 8.02 5.57
C ASP A 154 9.77 7.81 6.02
N ASN A 155 9.96 7.21 7.21
CA ASN A 155 11.29 7.09 7.83
C ASN A 155 11.51 5.76 8.56
N ALA A 156 10.66 4.75 8.37
CA ALA A 156 10.82 3.44 8.99
C ALA A 156 10.35 2.31 8.08
N PHE A 157 10.73 1.09 8.44
CA PHE A 157 10.39 -0.12 7.70
C PHE A 157 9.97 -1.24 8.64
N ALA A 158 9.16 -2.14 8.09
CA ALA A 158 8.75 -3.39 8.71
C ALA A 158 8.86 -4.52 7.67
N ALA A 159 9.50 -5.63 8.03
CA ALA A 159 9.61 -6.81 7.19
C ALA A 159 8.98 -8.03 7.85
N ILE A 160 8.18 -8.78 7.10
CA ILE A 160 7.70 -10.10 7.47
C ILE A 160 8.71 -11.13 6.99
N LYS A 161 9.14 -12.01 7.88
CA LYS A 161 9.95 -13.19 7.58
C LYS A 161 9.10 -14.37 7.14
N ALA A 162 9.70 -15.35 6.48
CA ALA A 162 9.03 -16.56 6.01
C ALA A 162 8.36 -17.38 7.14
N ASN A 163 8.83 -17.25 8.38
CA ASN A 163 8.20 -17.85 9.56
C ASN A 163 7.02 -17.02 10.14
N GLY A 164 6.63 -15.93 9.48
CA GLY A 164 5.55 -15.05 9.93
C GLY A 164 5.93 -14.10 11.07
N SER A 165 7.22 -13.99 11.43
CA SER A 165 7.69 -12.98 12.39
C SER A 165 7.97 -11.64 11.71
N VAL A 166 7.89 -10.53 12.45
CA VAL A 166 8.18 -9.18 11.92
C VAL A 166 9.44 -8.58 12.54
N VAL A 167 10.22 -7.88 11.71
CA VAL A 167 11.34 -7.04 12.14
C VAL A 167 11.06 -5.62 11.70
N THR A 168 11.26 -4.65 12.60
CA THR A 168 11.13 -3.22 12.28
C THR A 168 12.45 -2.50 12.49
N TRP A 169 12.71 -1.48 11.68
CA TRP A 169 13.89 -0.61 11.79
C TRP A 169 13.60 0.79 11.26
N GLY A 170 14.53 1.72 11.46
CA GLY A 170 14.38 3.13 11.12
C GLY A 170 13.90 3.98 12.30
N ASN A 171 13.33 5.15 12.01
CA ASN A 171 13.00 6.15 13.03
C ASN A 171 11.84 5.69 13.94
N PRO A 172 12.02 5.63 15.27
CA PRO A 172 10.97 5.27 16.22
C PRO A 172 9.71 6.16 16.14
N HIS A 173 9.86 7.44 15.78
CA HIS A 173 8.75 8.38 15.60
C HIS A 173 7.91 8.11 14.35
N PHE A 174 8.34 7.20 13.49
CA PHE A 174 7.64 6.79 12.27
C PHE A 174 7.39 5.28 12.25
N GLY A 175 7.32 4.64 13.42
CA GLY A 175 6.98 3.22 13.52
C GLY A 175 8.16 2.25 13.48
N GLY A 176 9.41 2.74 13.48
CA GLY A 176 10.60 1.90 13.50
C GLY A 176 10.79 1.10 14.80
N ASN A 177 10.08 1.47 15.87
CA ASN A 177 10.10 0.77 17.15
C ASN A 177 8.78 0.01 17.39
N SER A 178 8.82 -1.32 17.26
CA SER A 178 7.71 -2.23 17.55
C SER A 178 7.83 -2.94 18.91
N SER A 179 8.76 -2.54 19.79
CA SER A 179 9.06 -3.25 21.05
C SER A 179 7.84 -3.47 21.96
N ALA A 180 6.89 -2.53 21.97
CA ALA A 180 5.65 -2.64 22.76
C ALA A 180 4.73 -3.78 22.30
N VAL A 181 4.82 -4.17 21.02
CA VAL A 181 4.01 -5.24 20.41
C VAL A 181 4.85 -6.44 19.97
N ALA A 182 6.16 -6.44 20.24
CA ALA A 182 7.09 -7.49 19.83
C ALA A 182 6.63 -8.92 20.21
N PRO A 183 6.03 -9.19 21.39
CA PRO A 183 5.52 -10.53 21.72
C PRO A 183 4.46 -11.05 20.74
N LEU A 184 3.68 -10.14 20.14
CA LEU A 184 2.62 -10.46 19.18
C LEU A 184 3.14 -10.63 17.74
N LEU A 185 4.37 -10.19 17.46
CA LEU A 185 4.98 -10.18 16.13
C LEU A 185 6.01 -11.31 15.94
N THR A 186 5.96 -12.33 16.82
CA THR A 186 6.92 -13.44 16.82
C THR A 186 6.60 -14.52 15.79
N GLU A 187 5.34 -14.64 15.36
CA GLU A 187 4.87 -15.56 14.33
C GLU A 187 3.46 -15.17 13.86
N GLY A 188 2.99 -15.81 12.78
CA GLY A 188 1.60 -15.69 12.34
C GLY A 188 1.23 -14.38 11.66
N VAL A 189 2.15 -13.46 11.41
CA VAL A 189 1.88 -12.26 10.59
C VAL A 189 1.82 -12.64 9.12
N VAL A 190 0.73 -12.28 8.44
CA VAL A 190 0.51 -12.60 7.01
C VAL A 190 0.59 -11.39 6.11
N GLN A 191 0.35 -10.19 6.65
CA GLN A 191 0.46 -8.94 5.91
C GLN A 191 0.85 -7.80 6.85
N VAL A 192 1.66 -6.85 6.35
CA VAL A 192 1.91 -5.57 7.01
C VAL A 192 1.56 -4.44 6.04
N CYS A 193 0.88 -3.43 6.54
CA CYS A 193 0.55 -2.20 5.84
C CYS A 193 1.09 -1.01 6.64
N GLY A 194 1.63 -0.03 5.93
CA GLY A 194 2.23 1.18 6.47
C GLY A 194 1.47 2.41 5.98
N ASN A 195 1.78 3.52 6.60
CA ASN A 195 1.18 4.84 6.38
C ASN A 195 2.31 5.88 6.60
N ASP A 196 2.09 7.21 6.67
CA ASP A 196 3.23 8.15 6.78
C ASP A 196 4.09 7.86 8.04
N GLY A 197 3.51 7.33 9.12
CA GLY A 197 4.22 7.13 10.38
C GLY A 197 3.92 5.88 11.20
N ALA A 198 2.92 5.08 10.86
CA ALA A 198 2.49 3.92 11.63
C ALA A 198 2.33 2.68 10.75
N PHE A 199 2.20 1.53 11.41
CA PHE A 199 1.99 0.23 10.77
C PHE A 199 0.82 -0.53 11.38
N ALA A 200 0.19 -1.36 10.56
CA ALA A 200 -0.80 -2.34 10.93
C ALA A 200 -0.48 -3.70 10.31
N ALA A 201 -0.42 -4.74 11.14
CA ALA A 201 -0.17 -6.12 10.74
C ALA A 201 -1.45 -6.95 10.84
N ILE A 202 -1.75 -7.74 9.80
CA ILE A 202 -2.79 -8.76 9.83
C ILE A 202 -2.15 -10.07 10.26
N MET A 203 -2.75 -10.70 11.26
CA MET A 203 -2.37 -12.00 11.78
C MET A 203 -3.15 -13.11 11.05
N SER A 204 -2.63 -14.34 11.05
CA SER A 204 -3.22 -15.50 10.36
C SER A 204 -4.57 -15.93 10.94
N ASN A 205 -4.90 -15.52 12.16
CA ASN A 205 -6.21 -15.69 12.78
C ASN A 205 -7.21 -14.57 12.36
N GLY A 206 -6.79 -13.63 11.52
CA GLY A 206 -7.61 -12.49 11.07
C GLY A 206 -7.69 -11.33 12.08
N SER A 207 -6.85 -11.30 13.12
CA SER A 207 -6.73 -10.14 14.01
C SER A 207 -5.75 -9.10 13.47
N VAL A 208 -5.80 -7.87 13.98
CA VAL A 208 -4.84 -6.80 13.60
C VAL A 208 -4.03 -6.33 14.80
N VAL A 209 -2.73 -6.13 14.59
CA VAL A 209 -1.79 -5.52 15.54
C VAL A 209 -1.27 -4.22 14.96
N THR A 210 -1.31 -3.12 15.70
CA THR A 210 -0.84 -1.81 15.24
C THR A 210 0.31 -1.29 16.10
N TRP A 211 1.19 -0.49 15.51
CA TRP A 211 2.24 0.22 16.24
C TRP A 211 2.66 1.50 15.50
N GLY A 212 3.41 2.36 16.19
CA GLY A 212 3.77 3.69 15.72
C GLY A 212 3.02 4.79 16.47
N PRO A 213 3.06 6.04 15.99
CA PRO A 213 2.43 7.19 16.61
C PRO A 213 0.90 7.09 16.65
N ASP A 214 0.31 7.53 17.75
CA ASP A 214 -1.14 7.57 17.96
C ASP A 214 -1.85 8.41 16.89
N ASN A 215 -1.28 9.55 16.51
CA ASN A 215 -1.82 10.45 15.48
C ASN A 215 -1.74 9.89 14.05
N CYS A 216 -1.08 8.75 13.86
CA CYS A 216 -1.04 8.01 12.60
C CYS A 216 -1.81 6.69 12.70
N GLY A 217 -2.57 6.44 13.78
CA GLY A 217 -3.30 5.19 13.96
C GLY A 217 -2.46 4.02 14.48
N GLY A 218 -1.28 4.30 15.04
CA GLY A 218 -0.49 3.30 15.78
C GLY A 218 -1.22 2.78 17.03
N ASN A 219 -2.13 3.59 17.60
CA ASN A 219 -3.03 3.22 18.69
C ASN A 219 -4.44 2.90 18.17
N SER A 220 -4.78 1.61 18.16
CA SER A 220 -6.10 1.11 17.74
C SER A 220 -7.01 0.72 18.91
N SER A 221 -6.69 1.12 20.14
CA SER A 221 -7.41 0.68 21.36
C SER A 221 -8.91 0.96 21.34
N ALA A 222 -9.33 2.08 20.73
CA ALA A 222 -10.74 2.45 20.59
C ALA A 222 -11.55 1.47 19.73
N VAL A 223 -10.91 0.77 18.79
CA VAL A 223 -11.53 -0.19 17.89
C VAL A 223 -11.03 -1.63 18.10
N ALA A 224 -10.19 -1.86 19.11
CA ALA A 224 -9.59 -3.16 19.39
C ALA A 224 -10.61 -4.32 19.45
N PRO A 225 -11.82 -4.19 20.04
CA PRO A 225 -12.82 -5.26 20.02
C PRO A 225 -13.27 -5.68 18.62
N LEU A 226 -13.17 -4.76 17.64
CA LEU A 226 -13.58 -4.98 16.26
C LEU A 226 -12.46 -5.57 15.40
N LEU A 227 -11.21 -5.57 15.88
CA LEU A 227 -10.01 -6.03 15.17
C LEU A 227 -9.51 -7.41 15.65
N THR A 228 -10.37 -8.15 16.34
CA THR A 228 -10.01 -9.44 16.98
C THR A 228 -10.02 -10.63 16.02
N GLU A 229 -10.81 -10.57 14.94
CA GLU A 229 -10.92 -11.66 13.97
C GLU A 229 -11.56 -11.19 12.65
N GLY A 230 -11.42 -12.02 11.62
CA GLY A 230 -12.13 -11.89 10.36
C GLY A 230 -11.66 -10.75 9.46
N ILE A 231 -10.54 -10.09 9.77
CA ILE A 231 -9.92 -9.08 8.92
C ILE A 231 -9.18 -9.77 7.78
N VAL A 232 -9.46 -9.34 6.55
CA VAL A 232 -8.86 -9.91 5.32
C VAL A 232 -7.97 -8.92 4.59
N GLN A 233 -8.11 -7.62 4.88
CA GLN A 233 -7.29 -6.58 4.27
C GLN A 233 -7.20 -5.37 5.21
N VAL A 234 -6.04 -4.71 5.22
CA VAL A 234 -5.81 -3.43 5.88
C VAL A 234 -5.10 -2.50 4.91
N CYS A 235 -5.56 -1.26 4.84
CA CYS A 235 -4.96 -0.21 4.03
C CYS A 235 -4.73 1.03 4.88
N GLY A 236 -3.59 1.67 4.71
CA GLY A 236 -3.25 2.95 5.32
C GLY A 236 -3.36 4.07 4.30
N ASN A 237 -3.74 5.26 4.77
CA ASN A 237 -3.49 6.51 4.07
C ASN A 237 -2.49 7.34 4.86
N ARG A 238 -2.39 8.66 4.63
CA ARG A 238 -1.51 9.54 5.41
C ARG A 238 -1.39 9.24 6.91
N SER A 239 -2.52 9.18 7.62
CA SER A 239 -2.53 9.14 9.09
C SER A 239 -3.65 8.26 9.68
N ALA A 240 -4.34 7.49 8.84
CA ALA A 240 -5.43 6.61 9.25
C ALA A 240 -5.33 5.25 8.54
N PHE A 241 -6.09 4.30 9.06
CA PHE A 241 -6.22 2.96 8.51
C PHE A 241 -7.68 2.56 8.33
N ALA A 242 -7.91 1.70 7.35
CA ALA A 242 -9.17 1.00 7.14
C ALA A 242 -8.92 -0.50 7.02
N ALA A 243 -9.63 -1.29 7.84
CA ALA A 243 -9.62 -2.74 7.79
C ALA A 243 -10.94 -3.27 7.23
N ILE A 244 -10.85 -4.19 6.27
CA ILE A 244 -11.99 -4.87 5.66
C ILE A 244 -12.11 -6.26 6.29
N LYS A 245 -13.31 -6.59 6.75
CA LYS A 245 -13.65 -7.92 7.25
C LYS A 245 -14.11 -8.83 6.10
N ALA A 246 -14.03 -10.14 6.31
CA ALA A 246 -14.48 -11.16 5.36
C ALA A 246 -15.97 -11.03 4.98
N ASN A 247 -16.79 -10.43 5.85
CA ASN A 247 -18.20 -10.13 5.58
C ASN A 247 -18.40 -8.81 4.79
N GLY A 248 -17.31 -8.13 4.40
CA GLY A 248 -17.32 -6.87 3.67
C GLY A 248 -17.61 -5.63 4.53
N SER A 249 -17.67 -5.76 5.87
CA SER A 249 -17.75 -4.61 6.77
C SER A 249 -16.38 -3.95 6.95
N VAL A 250 -16.36 -2.64 7.23
CA VAL A 250 -15.13 -1.85 7.36
C VAL A 250 -14.99 -1.26 8.76
N VAL A 251 -13.79 -1.33 9.32
CA VAL A 251 -13.40 -0.68 10.58
C VAL A 251 -12.32 0.34 10.27
N THR A 252 -12.50 1.59 10.68
CA THR A 252 -11.51 2.67 10.49
C THR A 252 -10.95 3.15 11.83
N TRP A 253 -9.70 3.59 11.85
CA TRP A 253 -9.07 4.24 13.00
C TRP A 253 -7.91 5.14 12.58
N GLY A 254 -7.37 5.91 13.52
CA GLY A 254 -6.32 6.90 13.29
C GLY A 254 -6.88 8.32 13.27
N ASP A 255 -6.24 9.21 12.54
CA ASP A 255 -6.60 10.62 12.49
C ASP A 255 -8.01 10.85 11.87
N ASP A 256 -8.85 11.59 12.60
CA ASP A 256 -10.25 11.84 12.22
C ASP A 256 -10.36 12.63 10.91
N ASP A 257 -9.49 13.63 10.70
CA ASP A 257 -9.47 14.47 9.49
C ASP A 257 -8.96 13.69 8.27
N CYS A 258 -8.25 12.58 8.50
CA CYS A 258 -7.80 11.65 7.47
C CYS A 258 -8.75 10.45 7.29
N GLY A 259 -9.96 10.46 7.86
CA GLY A 259 -10.93 9.38 7.67
C GLY A 259 -10.82 8.23 8.67
N GLY A 260 -10.09 8.42 9.77
CA GLY A 260 -10.12 7.53 10.94
C GLY A 260 -11.54 7.41 11.53
N ASN A 261 -12.37 8.44 11.36
CA ASN A 261 -13.77 8.45 11.76
C ASN A 261 -14.73 8.25 10.56
N SER A 262 -15.29 7.05 10.44
CA SER A 262 -16.26 6.70 9.40
C SER A 262 -17.72 6.75 9.86
N SER A 263 -18.02 7.34 11.04
CA SER A 263 -19.37 7.34 11.62
C SER A 263 -20.46 7.93 10.71
N ALA A 264 -20.11 8.94 9.91
CA ALA A 264 -21.03 9.57 8.95
C ALA A 264 -21.49 8.65 7.82
N VAL A 265 -20.69 7.62 7.50
CA VAL A 265 -20.96 6.64 6.42
C VAL A 265 -21.08 5.22 6.94
N ALA A 266 -21.12 5.02 8.26
CA ALA A 266 -21.21 3.71 8.90
C ALA A 266 -22.30 2.79 8.30
N PRO A 267 -23.52 3.26 7.95
CA PRO A 267 -24.53 2.40 7.33
C PRO A 267 -24.08 1.79 6.00
N LEU A 268 -23.21 2.47 5.25
CA LEU A 268 -22.71 2.04 3.94
C LEU A 268 -21.50 1.10 4.03
N LEU A 269 -20.94 0.92 5.22
CA LEU A 269 -19.74 0.12 5.50
C LEU A 269 -20.05 -1.17 6.27
N THR A 270 -21.32 -1.60 6.25
CA THR A 270 -21.78 -2.78 6.98
C THR A 270 -21.60 -4.08 6.21
N GLU A 271 -21.53 -4.03 4.87
CA GLU A 271 -21.30 -5.19 3.99
C GLU A 271 -20.87 -4.77 2.57
N GLY A 272 -20.37 -5.71 1.77
CA GLY A 272 -20.17 -5.54 0.32
C GLY A 272 -18.87 -4.86 -0.12
N VAL A 273 -17.99 -4.45 0.79
CA VAL A 273 -16.65 -3.93 0.44
C VAL A 273 -15.68 -5.08 0.19
N VAL A 274 -15.00 -5.07 -0.96
CA VAL A 274 -14.07 -6.15 -1.38
C VAL A 274 -12.61 -5.70 -1.48
N GLN A 275 -12.35 -4.39 -1.62
CA GLN A 275 -11.02 -3.82 -1.63
C GLN A 275 -11.06 -2.31 -1.29
N ALA A 276 -10.06 -1.82 -0.57
CA ALA A 276 -9.78 -0.39 -0.37
C ALA A 276 -8.29 -0.11 -0.67
N CYS A 277 -7.95 1.12 -1.01
CA CYS A 277 -6.58 1.64 -0.98
C CYS A 277 -6.61 3.15 -0.70
#